data_AF-A0A1G6N4A3-F1
#
_entry.id   AF-A0A1G6N4A3-F1
#
_cell.length_a   1.000
_cell.length_b   1.000
_cell.length_c   1.000
_cell.angle_alpha   90.00
_cell.angle_beta   90.00
_cell.angle_gamma   90.00
#
_symmetry.space_group_name_H-M   'P 1'
#
loop_
_entity.id
_entity.type
_entity.pdbx_description
1 polymer ?
#
loop_
_entity_poly.entity_id
_entity_poly.type
_entity_poly.pdbx_seq_one_letter_code
_entity_poly.pdbx_strand_id
1 'polypeptide(L)'
;MKVLWIGLIALISLIGCEVLEETDITREADFMEEKRGTVFHEKTPLSLSSDEDVDKNVAEYDEENELYVVSNPDEVDVYVNKKRRLPEGYEPDDLVAPDVEHLSPEGDNRRLLREEAADALEDLFSEALDAGHNLIAVSGYRSEDRQRTLYNSYVEQHGQEEADRFSARPGTSEHQTGLAMDISAASVSFGLEEAFSGTNEGEWVKDNAHHFGYVIRYPEGKTDITGYVYEPWHLRYVGEELATHLYTESLTLEEYFGYHY
;
A
#
# COMPACT_ATOMS: atom_id res chain seq x y z
N MET A 1 29.66 73.05 23.58
CA MET A 1 28.29 73.60 23.61
C MET A 1 27.99 74.32 22.30
N LYS A 2 27.36 73.63 21.35
CA LYS A 2 26.37 74.11 20.37
C LYS A 2 26.08 72.97 19.39
N VAL A 3 24.83 72.54 19.42
CA VAL A 3 24.20 71.52 18.58
C VAL A 3 23.73 72.20 17.29
N LEU A 4 23.79 71.50 16.15
CA LEU A 4 22.96 71.79 14.98
C LEU A 4 22.64 70.48 14.23
N TRP A 5 21.37 70.33 13.90
CA TRP A 5 20.71 69.13 13.40
C TRP A 5 20.47 69.20 11.88
N ILE A 6 20.63 68.05 11.24
CA ILE A 6 19.90 67.44 10.10
C ILE A 6 19.78 68.19 8.76
N GLY A 7 20.26 67.50 7.72
CA GLY A 7 19.75 67.56 6.34
C GLY A 7 20.00 66.23 5.64
N LEU A 8 19.00 65.34 5.67
CA LEU A 8 18.98 64.04 4.98
C LEU A 8 18.73 64.29 3.48
N ILE A 9 19.67 63.93 2.60
CA ILE A 9 19.47 63.96 1.15
C ILE A 9 19.20 62.52 0.70
N ALA A 10 17.95 62.26 0.32
CA ALA A 10 17.54 61.06 -0.39
C ALA A 10 18.01 61.20 -1.86
N LEU A 11 18.89 60.29 -2.29
CA LEU A 11 19.27 60.15 -3.69
C LEU A 11 18.39 59.06 -4.30
N ILE A 12 17.45 59.45 -5.16
CA ILE A 12 16.65 58.54 -5.98
C ILE A 12 17.51 58.14 -7.18
N SER A 13 17.94 56.88 -7.22
CA SER A 13 18.52 56.25 -8.41
C SER A 13 17.51 55.26 -8.98
N LEU A 14 16.81 55.69 -10.02
CA LEU A 14 16.12 54.80 -10.97
C LEU A 14 17.17 54.16 -11.87
N ILE A 15 17.24 52.82 -11.92
CA ILE A 15 17.66 52.00 -13.06
C ILE A 15 17.41 50.51 -12.68
N GLY A 16 16.75 49.78 -13.58
CA GLY A 16 16.91 48.34 -13.76
C GLY A 16 16.03 47.42 -12.92
N CYS A 17 14.79 47.21 -13.37
CA CYS A 17 14.04 45.99 -13.07
C CYS A 17 14.62 44.90 -14.00
N GLU A 18 15.39 43.96 -13.46
CA GLU A 18 15.89 42.81 -14.21
C GLU A 18 14.96 41.63 -13.88
N VAL A 19 14.15 41.29 -14.86
CA VAL A 19 13.20 40.18 -14.85
C VAL A 19 14.02 38.89 -14.98
N LEU A 20 13.90 38.01 -13.98
CA LEU A 20 14.42 36.65 -14.06
C LEU A 20 13.62 35.86 -15.10
N GLU A 21 14.35 35.18 -15.98
CA GLU A 21 13.86 34.50 -17.18
C GLU A 21 12.87 33.36 -16.87
N GLU A 22 11.67 33.46 -17.45
CA GLU A 22 10.69 32.37 -17.61
C GLU A 22 11.19 31.36 -18.66
N THR A 23 12.06 30.42 -18.29
CA THR A 23 12.51 29.37 -19.25
C THR A 23 12.31 27.92 -18.80
N ASP A 24 11.70 27.66 -17.63
CA ASP A 24 11.52 26.29 -17.14
C ASP A 24 10.06 25.76 -17.13
N ILE A 25 9.08 26.62 -17.43
CA ILE A 25 7.65 26.22 -17.40
C ILE A 25 7.15 25.72 -18.77
N THR A 26 7.83 26.07 -19.86
CA THR A 26 7.39 25.71 -21.22
C THR A 26 7.72 24.27 -21.61
N ARG A 27 8.68 23.62 -20.94
CA ARG A 27 9.08 22.25 -21.28
C ARG A 27 8.17 21.18 -20.67
N GLU A 28 7.51 21.48 -19.55
CA GLU A 28 6.47 20.62 -18.97
C GLU A 28 5.14 20.72 -19.75
N ALA A 29 4.82 21.90 -20.29
CA ALA A 29 3.59 22.09 -21.08
C ALA A 29 3.61 21.32 -22.41
N ASP A 30 4.75 21.28 -23.11
CA ASP A 30 4.87 20.58 -24.40
C ASP A 30 4.84 19.04 -24.25
N PHE A 31 5.26 18.49 -23.10
CA PHE A 31 5.17 17.05 -22.83
C PHE A 31 3.73 16.58 -22.53
N MET A 32 2.89 17.48 -22.00
CA MET A 32 1.48 17.16 -21.68
C MET A 32 0.51 17.31 -22.86
N GLU A 33 0.91 17.99 -23.95
CA GLU A 33 0.03 18.22 -25.10
C GLU A 33 0.05 17.08 -26.14
N GLU A 34 1.11 16.25 -26.17
CA GLU A 34 1.23 15.15 -27.15
C GLU A 34 0.39 13.90 -26.82
N LYS A 35 -0.11 13.74 -25.58
CA LYS A 35 -1.02 12.63 -25.19
C LYS A 35 -2.50 13.00 -25.08
N ARG A 36 -2.92 14.21 -25.50
CA ARG A 36 -4.35 14.58 -25.65
C ARG A 36 -4.87 14.21 -27.04
N GLY A 37 -4.83 12.91 -27.35
CA GLY A 37 -5.16 12.39 -28.67
C GLY A 37 -5.99 11.12 -28.65
N THR A 38 -6.88 10.94 -27.68
CA THR A 38 -7.83 9.81 -27.69
C THR A 38 -9.24 10.27 -27.34
N VAL A 39 -10.15 9.94 -28.24
CA VAL A 39 -11.57 10.30 -28.26
C VAL A 39 -12.27 9.70 -27.04
N PHE A 40 -12.77 10.56 -26.15
CA PHE A 40 -13.71 10.16 -25.10
C PHE A 40 -15.05 9.81 -25.77
N HIS A 41 -15.42 8.53 -25.73
CA HIS A 41 -16.79 8.11 -25.98
C HIS A 41 -17.60 8.44 -24.73
N GLU A 42 -18.54 9.39 -24.86
CA GLU A 42 -19.48 9.77 -23.81
C GLU A 42 -20.32 8.54 -23.42
N LYS A 43 -19.96 7.86 -22.32
CA LYS A 43 -20.78 6.78 -21.79
C LYS A 43 -21.95 7.39 -21.05
N THR A 44 -23.12 7.22 -21.66
CA THR A 44 -24.48 7.36 -21.11
C THR A 44 -24.54 6.83 -19.66
N PRO A 45 -25.34 7.44 -18.76
CA PRO A 45 -25.40 7.02 -17.35
C PRO A 45 -25.74 5.54 -17.28
N LEU A 46 -24.91 4.78 -16.59
CA LEU A 46 -25.09 3.35 -16.37
C LEU A 46 -26.41 3.16 -15.62
N SER A 47 -27.46 2.79 -16.35
CA SER A 47 -28.68 2.28 -15.74
C SER A 47 -28.31 0.98 -15.05
N LEU A 48 -28.48 0.94 -13.72
CA LEU A 48 -28.41 -0.28 -12.91
C LEU A 48 -29.44 -1.28 -13.46
N SER A 49 -29.01 -2.13 -14.38
CA SER A 49 -29.76 -3.30 -14.83
C SER A 49 -29.45 -4.44 -13.89
N SER A 50 -30.50 -4.96 -13.28
CA SER A 50 -30.56 -6.02 -12.28
C SER A 50 -30.25 -7.40 -12.85
N ASP A 51 -29.06 -7.60 -13.38
CA ASP A 51 -28.47 -8.92 -13.52
C ASP A 51 -27.52 -9.09 -12.32
N GLU A 52 -27.75 -10.12 -11.50
CA GLU A 52 -26.94 -10.41 -10.31
C GLU A 52 -25.45 -10.27 -10.65
N ASP A 53 -24.74 -9.37 -9.97
CA ASP A 53 -23.29 -9.19 -10.08
C ASP A 53 -22.61 -10.50 -9.69
N VAL A 54 -22.47 -11.41 -10.66
CA VAL A 54 -21.72 -12.65 -10.49
C VAL A 54 -20.28 -12.23 -10.26
N ASP A 55 -19.86 -12.33 -9.02
CA ASP A 55 -18.48 -12.21 -8.62
C ASP A 55 -17.63 -13.20 -9.42
N LYS A 56 -16.84 -12.67 -10.34
CA LYS A 56 -16.09 -13.46 -11.32
C LYS A 56 -14.87 -14.15 -10.70
N ASN A 57 -14.48 -13.74 -9.50
CA ASN A 57 -13.26 -14.20 -8.84
C ASN A 57 -13.55 -15.15 -7.67
N VAL A 58 -14.70 -15.85 -7.72
CA VAL A 58 -15.11 -16.85 -6.73
C VAL A 58 -15.29 -18.20 -7.40
N ALA A 59 -14.62 -19.21 -6.85
CA ALA A 59 -14.76 -20.60 -7.26
C ALA A 59 -15.96 -21.27 -6.61
N GLU A 60 -16.13 -21.05 -5.30
CA GLU A 60 -17.19 -21.65 -4.49
C GLU A 60 -17.49 -20.83 -3.23
N TYR A 61 -18.60 -21.17 -2.56
CA TYR A 61 -18.96 -20.63 -1.26
C TYR A 61 -18.88 -21.75 -0.20
N ASP A 62 -18.01 -21.56 0.78
CA ASP A 62 -17.84 -22.39 1.96
C ASP A 62 -18.97 -22.05 2.96
N GLU A 63 -20.07 -22.81 2.89
CA GLU A 63 -21.24 -22.61 3.75
C GLU A 63 -20.94 -22.82 5.25
N GLU A 64 -19.93 -23.62 5.60
CA GLU A 64 -19.58 -23.90 6.99
C GLU A 64 -18.90 -22.69 7.65
N ASN A 65 -18.01 -22.02 6.93
CA ASN A 65 -17.26 -20.88 7.43
C ASN A 65 -17.84 -19.53 7.00
N GLU A 66 -18.87 -19.53 6.15
CA GLU A 66 -19.49 -18.35 5.53
C GLU A 66 -18.49 -17.52 4.70
N LEU A 67 -17.62 -18.19 3.94
CA LEU A 67 -16.54 -17.59 3.16
C LEU A 67 -16.65 -17.91 1.66
N TYR A 68 -16.31 -16.96 0.81
CA TYR A 68 -16.08 -17.18 -0.61
C TYR A 68 -14.66 -17.69 -0.83
N VAL A 69 -14.48 -18.74 -1.64
CA VAL A 69 -13.16 -19.22 -2.06
C VAL A 69 -12.78 -18.56 -3.37
N VAL A 70 -11.62 -17.91 -3.42
CA VAL A 70 -11.16 -17.23 -4.65
C VAL A 70 -10.84 -18.24 -5.76
N SER A 71 -11.13 -17.87 -7.01
CA SER A 71 -10.87 -18.72 -8.19
C SER A 71 -9.50 -18.51 -8.84
N ASN A 72 -8.82 -17.43 -8.49
CA ASN A 72 -7.58 -16.96 -9.12
C ASN A 72 -6.44 -16.76 -8.10
N PRO A 73 -6.08 -17.78 -7.30
CA PRO A 73 -5.17 -17.59 -6.17
C PRO A 73 -3.74 -17.17 -6.58
N ASP A 74 -3.31 -17.50 -7.80
CA ASP A 74 -2.00 -17.18 -8.37
C ASP A 74 -1.91 -15.81 -9.03
N GLU A 75 -3.03 -15.08 -9.17
CA GLU A 75 -3.01 -13.74 -9.78
C GLU A 75 -2.51 -12.69 -8.78
N VAL A 76 -1.74 -11.72 -9.25
CA VAL A 76 -1.19 -10.64 -8.41
C VAL A 76 -2.29 -9.79 -7.76
N ASP A 77 -3.43 -9.66 -8.44
CA ASP A 77 -4.59 -8.92 -7.95
C ASP A 77 -5.56 -9.77 -7.11
N VAL A 78 -5.17 -11.00 -6.74
CA VAL A 78 -6.00 -11.89 -5.90
C VAL A 78 -6.52 -11.18 -4.66
N TYR A 79 -7.82 -11.22 -4.44
CA TYR A 79 -8.46 -10.45 -3.39
C TYR A 79 -8.92 -11.34 -2.24
N VAL A 80 -8.20 -11.25 -1.12
CA VAL A 80 -8.42 -12.01 0.12
C VAL A 80 -8.76 -11.02 1.24
N ASN A 81 -9.79 -11.33 2.03
CA ASN A 81 -10.26 -10.50 3.14
C ASN A 81 -11.05 -11.37 4.14
N LYS A 82 -11.76 -10.78 5.11
CA LYS A 82 -12.53 -11.53 6.12
C LYS A 82 -13.69 -12.38 5.57
N LYS A 83 -14.07 -12.20 4.30
CA LYS A 83 -15.12 -12.95 3.58
C LYS A 83 -14.59 -13.78 2.44
N ARG A 84 -13.32 -13.65 2.08
CA ARG A 84 -12.69 -14.31 0.94
C ARG A 84 -11.44 -15.03 1.38
N ARG A 85 -11.42 -16.33 1.16
CA ARG A 85 -10.28 -17.19 1.50
C ARG A 85 -9.60 -17.74 0.26
N LEU A 86 -8.33 -18.06 0.42
CA LEU A 86 -7.59 -18.90 -0.49
C LEU A 86 -8.12 -20.34 -0.44
N PRO A 87 -7.95 -21.12 -1.53
CA PRO A 87 -8.19 -22.55 -1.52
C PRO A 87 -7.39 -23.25 -0.41
N GLU A 88 -7.95 -24.33 0.14
CA GLU A 88 -7.27 -25.12 1.17
C GLU A 88 -5.93 -25.63 0.65
N GLY A 89 -4.87 -25.45 1.46
CA GLY A 89 -3.53 -25.90 1.12
C GLY A 89 -2.83 -25.07 0.03
N TYR A 90 -3.37 -23.92 -0.35
CA TYR A 90 -2.71 -23.01 -1.27
C TYR A 90 -1.37 -22.50 -0.69
N GLU A 91 -0.32 -22.64 -1.50
CA GLU A 91 1.03 -22.15 -1.28
C GLU A 91 1.60 -21.73 -2.64
N PRO A 92 2.10 -20.47 -2.79
CA PRO A 92 2.73 -20.05 -4.04
C PRO A 92 3.99 -20.88 -4.33
N ASP A 93 4.26 -21.17 -5.60
CA ASP A 93 5.40 -21.98 -6.03
C ASP A 93 6.66 -21.15 -6.39
N ASP A 94 6.55 -19.83 -6.33
CA ASP A 94 7.55 -18.82 -6.73
C ASP A 94 8.08 -18.00 -5.53
N LEU A 95 8.05 -18.57 -4.31
CA LEU A 95 8.52 -17.88 -3.10
C LEU A 95 10.05 -17.72 -3.05
N VAL A 96 10.51 -16.49 -2.90
CA VAL A 96 11.94 -16.11 -2.75
C VAL A 96 12.12 -15.10 -1.63
N ALA A 97 13.33 -14.99 -1.08
CA ALA A 97 13.67 -13.94 -0.12
C ALA A 97 14.28 -12.74 -0.86
N PRO A 98 13.69 -11.54 -0.81
CA PRO A 98 14.28 -10.34 -1.40
C PRO A 98 15.59 -9.98 -0.69
N ASP A 99 16.55 -9.44 -1.44
CA ASP A 99 17.86 -8.95 -1.00
C ASP A 99 17.76 -7.58 -0.30
N VAL A 100 17.00 -7.55 0.79
CA VAL A 100 16.83 -6.39 1.68
C VAL A 100 17.24 -6.73 3.11
N GLU A 101 17.30 -5.74 4.00
CA GLU A 101 17.48 -6.02 5.43
C GLU A 101 16.22 -6.68 6.00
N HIS A 102 16.39 -7.79 6.74
CA HIS A 102 15.29 -8.53 7.37
C HIS A 102 15.52 -8.62 8.88
N LEU A 103 14.44 -8.47 9.65
CA LEU A 103 14.45 -8.71 11.10
C LEU A 103 14.47 -10.22 11.41
N SER A 104 13.91 -11.03 10.51
CA SER A 104 13.83 -12.49 10.65
C SER A 104 15.13 -13.18 10.18
N PRO A 105 15.57 -14.27 10.84
CA PRO A 105 16.79 -14.98 10.46
C PRO A 105 16.66 -15.67 9.09
N GLU A 106 17.79 -15.90 8.42
CA GLU A 106 17.84 -16.65 7.16
C GLU A 106 17.14 -18.02 7.27
N GLY A 107 16.39 -18.39 6.23
CA GLY A 107 15.59 -19.62 6.19
C GLY A 107 14.22 -19.54 6.87
N ASP A 108 13.84 -18.39 7.44
CA ASP A 108 12.49 -18.17 7.97
C ASP A 108 11.51 -17.76 6.86
N ASN A 109 10.34 -18.39 6.82
CA ASN A 109 9.28 -18.08 5.85
C ASN A 109 8.83 -16.62 5.88
N ARG A 110 8.97 -15.93 7.02
CA ARG A 110 8.71 -14.49 7.15
C ARG A 110 9.61 -13.62 6.26
N ARG A 111 10.64 -14.18 5.64
CA ARG A 111 11.46 -13.46 4.66
C ARG A 111 10.92 -13.58 3.25
N LEU A 112 9.99 -14.50 2.98
CA LEU A 112 9.64 -14.87 1.62
C LEU A 112 8.50 -13.98 1.08
N LEU A 113 8.56 -13.71 -0.22
CA LEU A 113 7.52 -13.13 -1.06
C LEU A 113 7.49 -13.90 -2.38
N ARG A 114 6.42 -13.77 -3.14
CA ARG A 114 6.43 -14.17 -4.56
C ARG A 114 7.48 -13.35 -5.30
N GLU A 115 8.14 -13.95 -6.28
CA GLU A 115 9.29 -13.36 -7.00
C GLU A 115 9.04 -11.94 -7.49
N GLU A 116 7.92 -11.67 -8.17
CA GLU A 116 7.58 -10.34 -8.68
C GLU A 116 7.43 -9.29 -7.56
N ALA A 117 6.84 -9.67 -6.42
CA ALA A 117 6.75 -8.79 -5.27
C ALA A 117 8.12 -8.61 -4.59
N ALA A 118 8.94 -9.65 -4.52
CA ALA A 118 10.28 -9.58 -3.96
C ALA A 118 11.15 -8.55 -4.71
N ASP A 119 11.20 -8.64 -6.04
CA ASP A 119 11.94 -7.72 -6.91
C ASP A 119 11.46 -6.27 -6.69
N ALA A 120 10.14 -6.06 -6.65
CA ALA A 120 9.56 -4.74 -6.40
C ALA A 120 9.88 -4.19 -4.99
N LEU A 121 9.99 -5.06 -3.99
CA LEU A 121 10.37 -4.65 -2.64
C LEU A 121 11.83 -4.20 -2.58
N GLU A 122 12.72 -4.87 -3.32
CA GLU A 122 14.13 -4.48 -3.45
C GLU A 122 14.25 -3.07 -4.04
N ASP A 123 13.52 -2.78 -5.12
CA ASP A 123 13.48 -1.45 -5.74
C ASP A 123 12.92 -0.38 -4.78
N LEU A 124 11.81 -0.68 -4.07
CA LEU A 124 11.23 0.21 -3.07
C LEU A 124 12.24 0.55 -1.97
N PHE A 125 12.93 -0.47 -1.44
CA PHE A 125 13.91 -0.29 -0.35
C PHE A 125 15.15 0.46 -0.82
N SER A 126 15.59 0.22 -2.06
CA SER A 126 16.71 0.95 -2.67
C SER A 126 16.38 2.44 -2.80
N GLU A 127 15.22 2.79 -3.36
CA GLU A 127 14.83 4.20 -3.52
C GLU A 127 14.58 4.87 -2.16
N ALA A 128 13.99 4.15 -1.20
CA ALA A 128 13.84 4.63 0.18
C ALA A 128 15.20 5.00 0.77
N LEU A 129 16.20 4.11 0.62
CA LEU A 129 17.54 4.31 1.15
C LEU A 129 18.24 5.52 0.49
N ASP A 130 18.10 5.68 -0.83
CA ASP A 130 18.63 6.82 -1.56
C ASP A 130 17.98 8.16 -1.13
N ALA A 131 16.69 8.12 -0.76
CA ALA A 131 15.98 9.24 -0.13
C ALA A 131 16.33 9.45 1.36
N GLY A 132 17.16 8.59 1.95
CA GLY A 132 17.61 8.69 3.34
C GLY A 132 16.70 8.00 4.37
N HIS A 133 15.83 7.09 3.92
CA HIS A 133 14.89 6.31 4.73
C HIS A 133 15.35 4.85 4.80
N ASN A 134 15.72 4.38 5.99
CA ASN A 134 16.16 2.99 6.16
C ASN A 134 15.01 2.10 6.64
N LEU A 135 14.55 1.23 5.76
CA LEU A 135 13.46 0.28 6.00
C LEU A 135 14.00 -1.12 6.33
N ILE A 136 13.23 -1.91 7.07
CA ILE A 136 13.51 -3.32 7.33
C ILE A 136 12.26 -4.17 7.05
N ALA A 137 12.45 -5.32 6.41
CA ALA A 137 11.41 -6.32 6.23
C ALA A 137 11.20 -7.13 7.53
N VAL A 138 9.95 -7.32 7.95
CA VAL A 138 9.60 -7.95 9.23
C VAL A 138 8.89 -9.28 9.03
N SER A 139 7.82 -9.31 8.23
CA SER A 139 7.00 -10.51 8.01
C SER A 139 6.34 -10.53 6.63
N GLY A 140 6.88 -11.35 5.73
CA GLY A 140 6.30 -11.75 4.44
C GLY A 140 5.39 -12.97 4.56
N TYR A 141 5.70 -14.03 3.81
CA TYR A 141 4.88 -15.21 3.65
C TYR A 141 4.53 -15.92 4.97
N ARG A 142 3.27 -16.35 5.08
CA ARG A 142 2.76 -17.12 6.21
C ARG A 142 1.79 -18.19 5.73
N SER A 143 2.20 -19.45 5.85
CA SER A 143 1.36 -20.62 5.54
C SER A 143 0.04 -20.63 6.33
N GLU A 144 -0.99 -21.28 5.79
CA GLU A 144 -2.28 -21.47 6.44
C GLU A 144 -2.16 -22.08 7.86
N ASP A 145 -1.33 -23.11 8.02
CA ASP A 145 -1.11 -23.81 9.30
C ASP A 145 -0.53 -22.89 10.38
N ARG A 146 0.41 -22.03 9.97
CA ARG A 146 0.98 -21.01 10.85
C ARG A 146 -0.09 -19.98 11.24
N GLN A 147 -0.89 -19.52 10.28
CA GLN A 147 -2.00 -18.59 10.56
C GLN A 147 -3.02 -19.21 11.52
N ARG A 148 -3.34 -20.51 11.38
CA ARG A 148 -4.23 -21.24 12.29
C ARG A 148 -3.70 -21.32 13.71
N THR A 149 -2.41 -21.60 13.86
CA THR A 149 -1.77 -21.60 15.18
C THR A 149 -1.82 -20.21 15.82
N LEU A 150 -1.54 -19.17 15.04
CA LEU A 150 -1.56 -17.77 15.50
C LEU A 150 -2.97 -17.34 15.93
N TYR A 151 -3.95 -17.52 15.04
CA TYR A 151 -5.34 -17.15 15.29
C TYR A 151 -5.90 -17.84 16.53
N ASN A 152 -5.72 -19.16 16.67
CA ASN A 152 -6.18 -19.91 17.85
C ASN A 152 -5.56 -19.37 19.15
N SER A 153 -4.28 -18.99 19.12
CA SER A 153 -3.63 -18.41 20.30
C SER A 153 -4.23 -17.05 20.69
N TYR A 154 -4.68 -16.23 19.73
CA TYR A 154 -5.35 -14.97 20.01
C TYR A 154 -6.78 -15.18 20.50
N VAL A 155 -7.52 -16.14 19.93
CA VAL A 155 -8.84 -16.52 20.42
C VAL A 155 -8.78 -16.99 21.88
N GLU A 156 -7.77 -17.79 22.23
CA GLU A 156 -7.55 -18.23 23.62
C GLU A 156 -7.24 -17.07 24.58
N GLN A 157 -6.50 -16.05 24.13
CA GLN A 157 -6.08 -14.92 24.96
C GLN A 157 -7.11 -13.80 25.09
N HIS A 158 -7.84 -13.50 24.00
CA HIS A 158 -8.67 -12.31 23.87
C HIS A 158 -10.15 -12.62 23.58
N GLY A 159 -10.48 -13.86 23.21
CA GLY A 159 -11.79 -14.25 22.69
C GLY A 159 -11.91 -14.01 21.18
N GLN A 160 -12.86 -14.71 20.56
CA GLN A 160 -13.01 -14.73 19.10
C GLN A 160 -13.36 -13.36 18.51
N GLU A 161 -14.30 -12.63 19.12
CA GLU A 161 -14.74 -11.32 18.63
C GLU A 161 -13.57 -10.31 18.58
N GLU A 162 -12.72 -10.28 19.61
CA GLU A 162 -11.57 -9.39 19.64
C GLU A 162 -10.46 -9.87 18.70
N ALA A 163 -10.18 -11.18 18.65
CA ALA A 163 -9.21 -11.75 17.73
C ALA A 163 -9.59 -11.47 16.26
N ASP A 164 -10.87 -11.55 15.92
CA ASP A 164 -11.38 -11.27 14.57
C ASP A 164 -11.15 -9.80 14.15
N ARG A 165 -10.87 -8.86 15.07
CA ARG A 165 -10.63 -7.44 14.72
C ARG A 165 -9.23 -7.18 14.16
N PHE A 166 -8.23 -7.93 14.63
CA PHE A 166 -6.81 -7.68 14.28
C PHE A 166 -6.11 -8.92 13.70
N SER A 167 -6.75 -10.09 13.68
CA SER A 167 -6.17 -11.31 13.16
C SER A 167 -7.05 -11.94 12.09
N ALA A 168 -6.44 -12.26 10.95
CA ALA A 168 -7.07 -13.03 9.90
C ALA A 168 -7.39 -14.46 10.37
N ARG A 169 -8.52 -15.00 9.93
CA ARG A 169 -8.80 -16.44 10.02
C ARG A 169 -7.86 -17.20 9.06
N PRO A 170 -7.64 -18.51 9.29
CA PRO A 170 -6.87 -19.33 8.34
C PRO A 170 -7.45 -19.25 6.93
N GLY A 171 -6.60 -19.12 5.91
CA GLY A 171 -7.02 -18.94 4.52
C GLY A 171 -7.39 -17.50 4.16
N THR A 172 -7.63 -16.59 5.12
CA THR A 172 -8.06 -15.21 4.86
C THR A 172 -6.95 -14.17 5.09
N SER A 173 -5.70 -14.60 5.28
CA SER A 173 -4.56 -13.70 5.49
C SER A 173 -3.86 -13.42 4.17
N GLU A 174 -3.63 -12.14 3.86
CA GLU A 174 -2.83 -11.79 2.68
C GLU A 174 -1.39 -12.29 2.75
N HIS A 175 -0.81 -12.50 3.93
CA HIS A 175 0.52 -13.11 4.02
C HIS A 175 0.59 -14.50 3.39
N GLN A 176 -0.53 -15.23 3.30
CA GLN A 176 -0.55 -16.53 2.63
C GLN A 176 -0.41 -16.41 1.11
N THR A 177 -0.72 -15.25 0.51
CA THR A 177 -0.54 -15.04 -0.93
C THR A 177 0.93 -14.86 -1.32
N GLY A 178 1.81 -14.57 -0.34
CA GLY A 178 3.19 -14.15 -0.62
C GLY A 178 3.30 -12.77 -1.27
N LEU A 179 2.22 -11.98 -1.29
CA LEU A 179 2.18 -10.63 -1.86
C LEU A 179 2.12 -9.54 -0.78
N ALA A 180 2.13 -9.91 0.50
CA ALA A 180 2.11 -8.98 1.62
C ALA A 180 3.44 -9.00 2.39
N MET A 181 3.97 -7.83 2.70
CA MET A 181 5.15 -7.63 3.53
C MET A 181 4.87 -6.61 4.62
N ASP A 182 5.03 -7.02 5.87
CA ASP A 182 5.15 -6.09 6.98
C ASP A 182 6.55 -5.47 6.98
N ILE A 183 6.64 -4.15 7.00
CA ILE A 183 7.91 -3.42 7.07
C ILE A 183 8.00 -2.57 8.33
N SER A 184 9.19 -2.12 8.70
CA SER A 184 9.39 -1.20 9.81
C SER A 184 10.66 -0.36 9.62
N ALA A 185 11.02 0.41 10.63
CA ALA A 185 12.24 1.20 10.67
C ALA A 185 12.78 1.34 12.10
N ALA A 186 14.04 1.75 12.22
CA ALA A 186 14.67 2.01 13.51
C ALA A 186 13.96 3.13 14.29
N SER A 187 13.32 4.07 13.60
CA SER A 187 12.56 5.18 14.18
C SER A 187 11.39 4.73 15.06
N VAL A 188 10.87 3.52 14.85
CA VAL A 188 9.86 2.85 15.70
C VAL A 188 10.40 1.60 16.39
N SER A 189 11.72 1.52 16.62
CA SER A 189 12.36 0.35 17.24
C SER A 189 12.01 -0.98 16.55
N PHE A 190 11.80 -0.95 15.24
CA PHE A 190 11.39 -2.08 14.41
C PHE A 190 10.01 -2.67 14.77
N GLY A 191 9.16 -1.91 15.46
CA GLY A 191 7.79 -2.28 15.78
C GLY A 191 6.84 -2.20 14.58
N LEU A 192 5.82 -3.06 14.59
CA LEU A 192 4.68 -3.00 13.67
C LEU A 192 3.55 -2.26 14.40
N GLU A 193 3.60 -0.93 14.36
CA GLU A 193 2.74 -0.05 15.15
C GLU A 193 2.26 1.14 14.32
N GLU A 194 1.10 1.69 14.67
CA GLU A 194 0.55 2.88 14.00
C GLU A 194 1.52 4.06 14.02
N ALA A 195 2.39 4.15 15.04
CA ALA A 195 3.42 5.16 15.17
C ALA A 195 4.38 5.24 13.97
N PHE A 196 4.51 4.17 13.16
CA PHE A 196 5.30 4.17 11.93
C PHE A 196 4.83 5.26 10.96
N SER A 197 3.52 5.49 10.87
CA SER A 197 2.92 6.53 10.03
C SER A 197 3.39 7.96 10.34
N GLY A 198 3.85 8.21 11.57
CA GLY A 198 4.33 9.52 12.01
C GLY A 198 5.85 9.70 11.89
N THR A 199 6.53 8.77 11.22
CA THR A 199 7.97 8.83 10.95
C THR A 199 8.23 9.28 9.52
N ASN A 200 9.43 9.80 9.26
CA ASN A 200 9.84 10.17 7.92
C ASN A 200 9.80 8.95 6.96
N GLU A 201 10.16 7.76 7.46
CA GLU A 201 10.11 6.52 6.68
C GLU A 201 8.67 6.13 6.32
N GLY A 202 7.75 6.18 7.28
CA GLY A 202 6.34 5.85 7.04
C GLY A 202 5.63 6.86 6.14
N GLU A 203 5.93 8.16 6.27
CA GLU A 203 5.43 9.20 5.34
C GLU A 203 5.95 8.96 3.92
N TRP A 204 7.25 8.67 3.77
CA TRP A 204 7.83 8.35 2.46
C TRP A 204 7.18 7.12 1.83
N VAL A 205 7.01 6.04 2.59
CA VAL A 205 6.36 4.81 2.10
C VAL A 205 4.93 5.11 1.65
N LYS A 206 4.16 5.85 2.46
CA LYS A 206 2.78 6.21 2.12
C LYS A 206 2.68 6.93 0.78
N ASP A 207 3.63 7.82 0.50
CA ASP A 207 3.60 8.63 -0.72
C ASP A 207 4.23 7.94 -1.93
N ASN A 208 5.11 6.95 -1.75
CA ASN A 208 5.93 6.39 -2.84
C ASN A 208 5.69 4.90 -3.13
N ALA A 209 5.14 4.11 -2.20
CA ALA A 209 5.02 2.65 -2.38
C ALA A 209 4.27 2.24 -3.65
N HIS A 210 3.30 3.05 -4.08
CA HIS A 210 2.50 2.78 -5.28
C HIS A 210 3.30 2.79 -6.58
N HIS A 211 4.42 3.52 -6.63
CA HIS A 211 5.34 3.50 -7.78
C HIS A 211 6.00 2.13 -7.98
N PHE A 212 6.03 1.30 -6.94
CA PHE A 212 6.61 -0.04 -6.94
C PHE A 212 5.54 -1.13 -6.86
N GLY A 213 4.28 -0.80 -7.16
CA GLY A 213 3.18 -1.78 -7.12
C GLY A 213 2.67 -2.13 -5.73
N TYR A 214 3.10 -1.41 -4.69
CA TYR A 214 2.64 -1.62 -3.31
C TYR A 214 1.62 -0.59 -2.86
N VAL A 215 0.66 -1.02 -2.03
CA VAL A 215 -0.25 -0.12 -1.30
C VAL A 215 -0.19 -0.39 0.19
N ILE A 216 -0.44 0.65 1.00
CA ILE A 216 -0.80 0.46 2.41
C ILE A 216 -2.19 -0.18 2.43
N ARG A 217 -2.24 -1.47 2.77
CA ARG A 217 -3.44 -2.28 2.57
C ARG A 217 -4.63 -1.86 3.43
N TYR A 218 -4.34 -1.45 4.66
CA TYR A 218 -5.33 -1.07 5.66
C TYR A 218 -5.10 0.40 6.07
N PRO A 219 -5.61 1.37 5.28
CA PRO A 219 -5.40 2.79 5.53
C PRO A 219 -6.29 3.35 6.65
N GLU A 220 -5.88 4.50 7.19
CA GLU A 220 -6.59 5.21 8.26
C GLU A 220 -8.03 5.57 7.83
N GLY A 221 -9.00 5.38 8.74
CA GLY A 221 -10.40 5.74 8.50
C GLY A 221 -11.17 4.78 7.59
N LYS A 222 -10.57 3.66 7.16
CA LYS A 222 -11.21 2.64 6.30
C LYS A 222 -11.50 1.32 7.02
N THR A 223 -11.47 1.29 8.35
CA THR A 223 -11.79 0.07 9.14
C THR A 223 -13.19 -0.46 8.86
N ASP A 224 -14.18 0.42 8.67
CA ASP A 224 -15.56 0.05 8.30
C ASP A 224 -15.69 -0.45 6.85
N ILE A 225 -14.58 -0.48 6.10
CA ILE A 225 -14.49 -0.96 4.72
C ILE A 225 -13.58 -2.17 4.61
N THR A 226 -12.44 -2.23 5.29
CA THR A 226 -11.49 -3.37 5.21
C THR A 226 -11.68 -4.40 6.33
N GLY A 227 -12.29 -3.97 7.44
CA GLY A 227 -12.39 -4.73 8.68
C GLY A 227 -11.17 -4.70 9.56
N TYR A 228 -10.05 -4.14 9.12
CA TYR A 228 -8.82 -4.04 9.90
C TYR A 228 -8.62 -2.62 10.40
N VAL A 229 -7.97 -2.50 11.54
CA VAL A 229 -7.51 -1.20 12.05
C VAL A 229 -6.45 -0.62 11.11
N TYR A 230 -6.02 0.63 11.35
CA TYR A 230 -4.96 1.22 10.54
C TYR A 230 -3.64 0.45 10.72
N GLU A 231 -3.06 -0.02 9.62
CA GLU A 231 -1.78 -0.75 9.63
C GLU A 231 -0.81 -0.11 8.61
N PRO A 232 -0.12 1.00 8.96
CA PRO A 232 0.80 1.68 8.05
C PRO A 232 1.99 0.84 7.60
N TRP A 233 2.29 -0.25 8.31
CA TRP A 233 3.41 -1.14 8.03
C TRP A 233 3.07 -2.25 7.02
N HIS A 234 1.78 -2.57 6.82
CA HIS A 234 1.35 -3.71 6.02
C HIS A 234 1.24 -3.29 4.55
N LEU A 235 2.24 -3.66 3.76
CA LEU A 235 2.26 -3.42 2.32
C LEU A 235 1.69 -4.62 1.57
N ARG A 236 0.81 -4.35 0.60
CA ARG A 236 0.25 -5.34 -0.32
C ARG A 236 0.67 -5.03 -1.75
N TYR A 237 1.36 -5.97 -2.40
CA TYR A 237 1.71 -5.90 -3.82
C TYR A 237 0.50 -6.24 -4.69
N VAL A 238 0.24 -5.40 -5.68
CA VAL A 238 -0.86 -5.54 -6.66
C VAL A 238 -0.44 -5.15 -8.09
N GLY A 239 0.86 -4.94 -8.32
CA GLY A 239 1.39 -4.39 -9.57
C GLY A 239 1.24 -2.87 -9.66
N GLU A 240 2.13 -2.24 -10.42
CA GLU A 240 2.27 -0.77 -10.49
C GLU A 240 0.99 -0.06 -10.96
N GLU A 241 0.33 -0.59 -12.00
CA GLU A 241 -0.86 0.05 -12.58
C GLU A 241 -2.01 0.13 -11.56
N LEU A 242 -2.32 -1.00 -10.90
CA LEU A 242 -3.39 -1.06 -9.92
C LEU A 242 -3.01 -0.27 -8.66
N ALA A 243 -1.78 -0.40 -8.15
CA ALA A 243 -1.34 0.34 -6.97
C ALA A 243 -1.44 1.85 -7.19
N THR A 244 -1.01 2.34 -8.35
CA THR A 244 -1.10 3.76 -8.72
C THR A 244 -2.54 4.24 -8.81
N HIS A 245 -3.44 3.42 -9.37
CA HIS A 245 -4.86 3.74 -9.43
C HIS A 245 -5.48 3.83 -8.03
N LEU A 246 -5.23 2.83 -7.16
CA LEU A 246 -5.73 2.82 -5.79
C LEU A 246 -5.23 4.02 -4.99
N TYR A 247 -3.94 4.35 -5.12
CA TYR A 247 -3.34 5.51 -4.47
C TYR A 247 -3.98 6.82 -4.93
N THR A 248 -4.07 7.04 -6.25
CA THR A 248 -4.58 8.30 -6.82
C THR A 248 -6.05 8.54 -6.45
N GLU A 249 -6.86 7.48 -6.44
CA GLU A 249 -8.29 7.57 -6.12
C GLU A 249 -8.58 7.40 -4.61
N SER A 250 -7.55 7.18 -3.78
CA SER A 250 -7.70 6.90 -2.34
C SER A 250 -8.65 5.73 -2.03
N LEU A 251 -8.52 4.66 -2.81
CA LEU A 251 -9.35 3.45 -2.74
C LEU A 251 -8.64 2.33 -1.98
N THR A 252 -9.46 1.53 -1.30
CA THR A 252 -9.11 0.18 -0.84
C THR A 252 -9.35 -0.85 -1.94
N LEU A 253 -8.81 -2.07 -1.80
CA LEU A 253 -9.12 -3.17 -2.73
C LEU A 253 -10.61 -3.55 -2.68
N GLU A 254 -11.21 -3.47 -1.49
CA GLU A 254 -12.65 -3.61 -1.27
C GLU A 254 -13.46 -2.68 -2.17
N GLU A 255 -13.13 -1.38 -2.15
CA GLU A 255 -13.82 -0.37 -2.94
C GLU A 255 -13.58 -0.54 -4.44
N TYR A 256 -12.36 -0.91 -4.84
CA TYR A 256 -12.01 -1.15 -6.23
C TYR A 256 -12.78 -2.33 -6.83
N PHE A 257 -12.83 -3.46 -6.13
CA PHE A 257 -13.53 -4.64 -6.60
C PHE A 257 -15.04 -4.62 -6.32
N GLY A 258 -15.53 -3.66 -5.52
CA GLY A 258 -16.95 -3.54 -5.18
C GLY A 258 -17.42 -4.60 -4.17
N TYR A 259 -16.52 -5.07 -3.30
CA TYR A 259 -16.80 -6.13 -2.34
C TYR A 259 -16.65 -5.61 -0.91
N HIS A 260 -17.57 -6.02 -0.03
CA HIS A 260 -17.50 -5.74 1.41
C HIS A 260 -16.82 -6.90 2.18
N TYR A 261 -16.41 -6.68 3.43
CA TYR A 261 -15.83 -7.67 4.35
C TYR A 261 -16.80 -8.14 5.45
#